data_AF-A0A3S4JN49-F1
#
_entry.id   AF-A0A3S4JN49-F1
#
_cell.length_a   1.000
_cell.length_b   1.000
_cell.length_c   1.000
_cell.angle_alpha   90.00
_cell.angle_beta   90.00
_cell.angle_gamma   90.00
#
_symmetry.space_group_name_H-M   'P 1'
#
loop_
_entity.id
_entity.type
_entity.pdbx_description
1 polymer ?
#
loop_
_entity_poly.entity_id
_entity_poly.type
_entity_poly.pdbx_seq_one_letter_code
_entity_poly.pdbx_strand_id
1 'polypeptide(L)'
;MSFEDMGIVRGLAHSVVLEVTDATMFADILRQLMTLEGFYWVRTTRKQATRIYQEGAQFTIGKGNVLRDGTDITLIANGIMVAEALQAAQMLARQGISAAVIDMFTLKPIDRELITRYAAQTGRIVTCENHSIHNGLGSAVAEVLAEHCPTPMRRWACRSATARSERRHFCSRSMA
;
A
#
# COMPACT_ATOMS: atom_id res chain seq x y z
N MET A 1 -5.16 -4.20 -15.78
CA MET A 1 -5.87 -3.62 -14.62
C MET A 1 -5.91 -2.12 -14.85
N SER A 2 -7.00 -1.46 -14.47
CA SER A 2 -7.06 0.01 -14.53
C SER A 2 -6.01 0.61 -13.60
N PHE A 3 -5.51 1.79 -13.93
CA PHE A 3 -4.57 2.52 -13.09
C PHE A 3 -5.24 3.72 -12.40
N GLU A 4 -6.53 3.94 -12.59
CA GLU A 4 -7.22 5.15 -12.13
C GLU A 4 -8.46 4.87 -11.28
N ASP A 5 -8.92 3.62 -11.26
CA ASP A 5 -10.13 3.17 -10.59
C ASP A 5 -10.20 3.59 -9.12
N MET A 6 -9.19 3.22 -8.32
CA MET A 6 -9.15 3.59 -6.91
C MET A 6 -9.10 5.10 -6.72
N GLY A 7 -8.35 5.81 -7.57
CA GLY A 7 -8.24 7.26 -7.52
C GLY A 7 -9.56 7.98 -7.79
N ILE A 8 -10.36 7.47 -8.73
CA ILE A 8 -11.70 7.99 -9.04
C ILE A 8 -12.64 7.74 -7.85
N VAL A 9 -12.71 6.49 -7.38
CA VAL A 9 -13.62 6.07 -6.31
C VAL A 9 -13.27 6.74 -4.97
N ARG A 10 -11.98 7.00 -4.70
CA ARG A 10 -11.54 7.72 -3.50
C ARG A 10 -12.15 9.12 -3.40
N GLY A 11 -12.41 9.77 -4.53
CA GLY A 11 -13.04 11.09 -4.59
C GLY A 11 -14.54 11.11 -4.24
N LEU A 12 -15.22 9.95 -4.26
CA LEU A 12 -16.65 9.87 -3.96
C LEU A 12 -16.93 10.03 -2.47
N ALA A 13 -17.99 10.74 -2.10
CA ALA A 13 -18.40 10.86 -0.71
C ALA A 13 -18.81 9.48 -0.15
N HIS A 14 -18.52 9.24 1.14
CA HIS A 14 -18.87 8.00 1.85
C HIS A 14 -18.37 6.68 1.23
N SER A 15 -17.39 6.74 0.31
CA SER A 15 -16.77 5.54 -0.26
C SER A 15 -15.71 4.94 0.68
N VAL A 16 -15.67 3.61 0.71
CA VAL A 16 -14.57 2.81 1.26
C VAL A 16 -13.83 2.15 0.10
N VAL A 17 -12.52 2.31 0.06
CA VAL A 17 -11.67 1.85 -1.06
C VAL A 17 -10.62 0.90 -0.55
N LEU A 18 -10.68 -0.34 -1.00
CA LEU A 18 -9.84 -1.46 -0.59
C LEU A 18 -9.08 -2.02 -1.79
N GLU A 19 -7.81 -2.37 -1.61
CA GLU A 19 -7.06 -3.21 -2.54
C GLU A 19 -6.47 -4.39 -1.78
N VAL A 20 -7.04 -5.58 -2.01
CA VAL A 20 -6.68 -6.79 -1.26
C VAL A 20 -5.36 -7.38 -1.75
N THR A 21 -4.53 -7.80 -0.81
CA THR A 21 -3.17 -8.29 -1.06
C THR A 21 -3.14 -9.73 -1.55
N ASP A 22 -3.88 -10.63 -0.92
CA ASP A 22 -3.94 -12.04 -1.28
C ASP A 22 -5.34 -12.66 -1.06
N ALA A 23 -5.45 -13.96 -1.36
CA ALA A 23 -6.71 -14.69 -1.23
C ALA A 23 -7.21 -14.80 0.21
N THR A 24 -6.28 -14.88 1.19
CA THR A 24 -6.62 -14.93 2.62
C THR A 24 -7.31 -13.63 3.03
N MET A 25 -6.70 -12.49 2.71
CA MET A 25 -7.27 -11.18 2.98
C MET A 25 -8.61 -11.00 2.27
N PHE A 26 -8.69 -11.39 0.99
CA PHE A 26 -9.94 -11.26 0.25
C PHE A 26 -11.07 -12.06 0.89
N ALA A 27 -10.81 -13.29 1.35
CA ALA A 27 -11.81 -14.11 2.00
C ALA A 27 -12.34 -13.49 3.31
N ASP A 28 -11.47 -12.91 4.13
CA ASP A 28 -11.87 -12.25 5.37
C ASP A 28 -12.64 -10.94 5.11
N ILE A 29 -12.12 -10.08 4.22
CA ILE A 29 -12.81 -8.84 3.83
C ILE A 29 -14.17 -9.14 3.22
N LEU A 30 -14.29 -10.14 2.35
CA LEU A 30 -15.57 -10.51 1.76
C LEU A 30 -16.58 -10.92 2.84
N ARG A 31 -16.16 -11.64 3.89
CA ARG A 31 -17.05 -11.98 5.01
C ARG A 31 -17.54 -10.76 5.76
N GLN A 32 -16.67 -9.79 6.04
CA GLN A 32 -17.05 -8.55 6.69
C GLN A 32 -18.09 -7.78 5.84
N LEU A 33 -17.83 -7.66 4.54
CA LEU A 33 -18.68 -6.94 3.60
C LEU A 33 -20.09 -7.51 3.46
N MET A 34 -20.31 -8.79 3.76
CA MET A 34 -21.67 -9.38 3.77
C MET A 34 -22.59 -8.76 4.81
N THR A 35 -22.03 -8.15 5.87
CA THR A 35 -22.78 -7.58 7.00
C THR A 35 -22.72 -6.06 7.07
N LEU A 36 -21.86 -5.43 6.27
CA LEU A 36 -21.63 -3.99 6.31
C LEU A 36 -22.52 -3.27 5.29
N GLU A 37 -23.07 -2.13 5.70
CA GLU A 37 -23.80 -1.22 4.81
C GLU A 37 -22.87 -0.13 4.27
N GLY A 38 -23.15 0.35 3.06
CA GLY A 38 -22.42 1.44 2.41
C GLY A 38 -21.79 1.05 1.08
N PHE A 39 -20.98 1.96 0.53
CA PHE A 39 -20.34 1.79 -0.77
C PHE A 39 -18.88 1.36 -0.61
N TYR A 40 -18.60 0.10 -0.92
CA TYR A 40 -17.27 -0.51 -0.85
C TYR A 40 -16.75 -0.85 -2.24
N TRP A 41 -15.59 -0.31 -2.57
CA TRP A 41 -14.83 -0.68 -3.76
C TRP A 41 -13.70 -1.62 -3.35
N VAL A 42 -13.76 -2.87 -3.82
CA VAL A 42 -12.71 -3.86 -3.57
C VAL A 42 -11.99 -4.17 -4.87
N ARG A 43 -10.74 -3.71 -4.95
CA ARG A 43 -9.85 -4.01 -6.07
C ARG A 43 -9.12 -5.31 -5.79
N THR A 44 -9.22 -6.24 -6.73
CA THR A 44 -8.60 -7.57 -6.66
C THR A 44 -7.56 -7.77 -7.76
N THR A 45 -6.65 -8.70 -7.54
CA THR A 45 -5.60 -9.02 -8.51
C THR A 45 -6.05 -10.13 -9.45
N ARG A 46 -5.89 -9.93 -10.78
CA ARG A 46 -6.20 -10.97 -11.79
C ARG A 46 -5.22 -12.15 -11.79
N LYS A 47 -3.93 -11.89 -11.53
CA LYS A 47 -2.90 -12.93 -11.47
C LYS A 47 -2.96 -13.65 -10.13
N GLN A 48 -2.44 -14.88 -10.08
CA GLN A 48 -2.25 -15.60 -8.83
C GLN A 48 -1.40 -14.75 -7.89
N ALA A 49 -2.02 -14.24 -6.82
CA ALA A 49 -1.35 -13.40 -5.84
C ALA A 49 -0.37 -14.26 -5.03
N THR A 50 0.78 -13.69 -4.69
CA THR A 50 1.69 -14.29 -3.72
C THR A 50 0.98 -14.39 -2.39
N ARG A 51 0.97 -15.57 -1.78
CA ARG A 51 0.42 -15.75 -0.43
C ARG A 51 1.30 -15.00 0.58
N ILE A 52 0.72 -14.02 1.26
CA ILE A 52 1.38 -13.22 2.30
C ILE A 52 0.88 -13.65 3.68
N TYR A 53 -0.42 -13.87 3.81
CA TYR A 53 -1.07 -14.15 5.09
C TYR A 53 -1.37 -15.64 5.27
N GLN A 54 -1.26 -16.08 6.51
CA GLN A 54 -1.67 -17.41 6.96
C GLN A 54 -3.20 -17.53 6.97
N GLU A 55 -3.72 -18.73 6.76
CA GLU A 55 -5.16 -18.97 6.88
C GLU A 55 -5.67 -18.58 8.26
N GLY A 56 -6.86 -17.96 8.31
CA GLY A 56 -7.46 -17.47 9.55
C GLY A 56 -6.98 -16.09 10.01
N ALA A 57 -6.06 -15.46 9.29
CA ALA A 57 -5.72 -14.05 9.54
C ALA A 57 -6.96 -13.15 9.40
N GLN A 58 -7.10 -12.20 10.32
CA GLN A 58 -8.21 -11.26 10.38
C GLN A 58 -7.70 -9.85 10.09
N PHE A 59 -8.53 -9.05 9.42
CA PHE A 59 -8.17 -7.69 9.02
C PHE A 59 -9.23 -6.71 9.51
N THR A 60 -8.84 -5.46 9.73
CA THR A 60 -9.79 -4.40 10.11
C THR A 60 -9.79 -3.32 9.04
N ILE A 61 -10.93 -3.10 8.40
CA ILE A 61 -11.09 -2.01 7.43
C ILE A 61 -10.73 -0.68 8.11
N GLY A 62 -9.84 0.09 7.48
CA GLY A 62 -9.32 1.34 8.04
C GLY A 62 -8.02 1.19 8.83
N LYS A 63 -7.50 -0.02 8.99
CA LYS A 63 -6.21 -0.29 9.65
C LYS A 63 -5.22 -0.94 8.68
N GLY A 64 -3.97 -0.52 8.76
CA GLY A 64 -2.87 -1.12 8.01
C GLY A 64 -2.22 -2.27 8.78
N ASN A 65 -1.59 -3.21 8.08
CA ASN A 65 -0.89 -4.34 8.70
C ASN A 65 0.62 -4.15 8.62
N VAL A 66 1.30 -4.17 9.76
CA VAL A 66 2.78 -4.20 9.79
C VAL A 66 3.23 -5.63 9.53
N LEU A 67 3.86 -5.86 8.38
CA LEU A 67 4.37 -7.18 7.99
C LEU A 67 5.82 -7.38 8.42
N ARG A 68 6.54 -6.27 8.54
CA ARG A 68 7.93 -6.23 8.98
C ARG A 68 8.20 -4.89 9.63
N ASP A 69 8.85 -4.91 10.79
CA ASP A 69 9.29 -3.69 11.45
C ASP A 69 10.69 -3.25 10.96
N GLY A 70 11.03 -1.99 11.17
CA GLY A 70 12.31 -1.42 10.74
C GLY A 70 12.49 0.03 11.18
N THR A 71 13.72 0.54 11.06
CA THR A 71 14.13 1.82 11.68
C THR A 71 14.61 2.87 10.68
N ASP A 72 14.97 2.49 9.46
CA ASP A 72 15.68 3.41 8.54
C ASP A 72 14.78 3.96 7.43
N ILE A 73 13.79 3.16 7.00
CA ILE A 73 12.83 3.52 5.96
C ILE A 73 11.55 2.69 6.09
N THR A 74 10.40 3.29 5.76
CA THR A 74 9.11 2.58 5.71
C THR A 74 8.64 2.42 4.28
N LEU A 75 8.35 1.18 3.87
CA LEU A 75 7.71 0.84 2.60
C LEU A 75 6.21 0.62 2.86
N ILE A 76 5.36 1.50 2.33
CA ILE A 76 3.89 1.38 2.44
C ILE A 76 3.37 0.91 1.10
N ALA A 77 2.84 -0.31 1.06
CA ALA A 77 2.39 -0.94 -0.18
C ALA A 77 0.93 -1.42 -0.05
N ASN A 78 0.30 -1.71 -1.18
CA ASN A 78 -1.00 -2.36 -1.23
C ASN A 78 -1.06 -3.35 -2.42
N GLY A 79 -2.00 -4.30 -2.35
CA GLY A 79 -2.21 -5.28 -3.42
C GLY A 79 -0.94 -6.05 -3.79
N ILE A 80 -0.67 -6.17 -5.10
CA ILE A 80 0.48 -6.93 -5.60
C ILE A 80 1.84 -6.38 -5.17
N MET A 81 1.92 -5.09 -4.84
CA MET A 81 3.19 -4.44 -4.52
C MET A 81 3.68 -4.81 -3.11
N VAL A 82 2.84 -5.41 -2.26
CA VAL A 82 3.23 -5.87 -0.93
C VAL A 82 4.32 -6.95 -1.01
N ALA A 83 4.16 -7.92 -1.90
CA ALA A 83 5.17 -8.97 -2.10
C ALA A 83 6.51 -8.38 -2.57
N GLU A 84 6.46 -7.42 -3.49
CA GLU A 84 7.64 -6.72 -4.01
C GLU A 84 8.33 -5.89 -2.92
N ALA A 85 7.55 -5.22 -2.06
CA ALA A 85 8.08 -4.44 -0.93
C ALA A 85 8.78 -5.33 0.10
N LEU A 86 8.23 -6.51 0.40
CA LEU A 86 8.90 -7.50 1.27
C LEU A 86 10.23 -7.98 0.67
N GLN A 87 10.26 -8.28 -0.63
CA GLN A 87 11.50 -8.68 -1.32
C GLN A 87 12.54 -7.55 -1.26
N ALA A 88 12.13 -6.31 -1.49
CA ALA A 88 13.02 -5.18 -1.41
C ALA A 88 13.55 -4.92 -0.01
N ALA A 89 12.72 -5.10 1.02
CA ALA A 89 13.18 -5.04 2.41
C ALA A 89 14.23 -6.11 2.73
N GLN A 90 14.14 -7.31 2.11
CA GLN A 90 15.20 -8.32 2.21
C GLN A 90 16.48 -7.89 1.48
N MET A 91 16.37 -7.27 0.30
CA MET A 91 17.53 -6.74 -0.42
C MET A 91 18.22 -5.60 0.33
N LEU A 92 17.45 -4.71 0.94
CA LEU A 92 17.92 -3.61 1.78
C LEU A 92 18.64 -4.11 3.04
N ALA A 93 18.12 -5.16 3.67
CA ALA A 93 18.75 -5.76 4.84
C ALA A 93 20.17 -6.28 4.55
N ARG A 94 20.39 -6.82 3.33
CA ARG A 94 21.74 -7.25 2.88
C ARG A 94 22.72 -6.08 2.71
N GLN A 95 22.22 -4.86 2.63
CA GLN A 95 22.99 -3.62 2.56
C GLN A 95 23.06 -2.91 3.93
N GLY A 96 22.57 -3.55 5.00
CA GLY A 96 22.55 -2.96 6.34
C GLY A 96 21.41 -1.96 6.58
N ILE A 97 20.41 -1.91 5.70
CA ILE A 97 19.27 -0.99 5.82
C ILE A 97 18.04 -1.73 6.37
N SER A 98 17.54 -1.25 7.50
CA SER A 98 16.39 -1.77 8.23
C SER A 98 15.08 -1.14 7.71
N ALA A 99 14.43 -1.83 6.77
CA ALA A 99 13.17 -1.39 6.17
C ALA A 99 11.95 -1.99 6.85
N ALA A 100 11.03 -1.14 7.30
CA ALA A 100 9.68 -1.52 7.69
C ALA A 100 8.81 -1.74 6.44
N VAL A 101 7.87 -2.68 6.50
CA VAL A 101 6.91 -2.96 5.43
C VAL A 101 5.50 -2.99 5.99
N ILE A 102 4.65 -2.14 5.43
CA ILE A 102 3.25 -1.98 5.81
C ILE A 102 2.38 -2.30 4.61
N ASP A 103 1.41 -3.18 4.82
CA ASP A 103 0.31 -3.42 3.89
C ASP A 103 -0.86 -2.49 4.25
N MET A 104 -1.04 -1.45 3.44
CA MET A 104 -2.12 -0.47 3.54
C MET A 104 -3.26 -0.85 2.58
N PHE A 105 -3.87 -2.01 2.82
CA PHE A 105 -4.95 -2.52 1.97
C PHE A 105 -6.19 -1.63 1.97
N THR A 106 -6.40 -0.81 3.01
CA THR A 106 -7.44 0.23 3.03
C THR A 106 -6.88 1.57 2.56
N LEU A 107 -7.21 1.97 1.34
CA LEU A 107 -6.85 3.28 0.80
C LEU A 107 -7.73 4.40 1.38
N LYS A 108 -9.00 4.09 1.65
CA LYS A 108 -9.96 5.02 2.26
C LYS A 108 -10.96 4.22 3.11
N PRO A 109 -11.14 4.53 4.40
CA PRO A 109 -10.34 5.47 5.21
C PRO A 109 -8.90 4.97 5.40
N ILE A 110 -7.91 5.83 5.23
CA ILE A 110 -6.50 5.45 5.42
C ILE A 110 -6.12 5.44 6.91
N ASP A 111 -5.24 4.53 7.32
CA ASP A 111 -4.76 4.44 8.71
C ASP A 111 -3.73 5.53 9.02
N ARG A 112 -4.24 6.71 9.41
CA ARG A 112 -3.42 7.90 9.68
C ARG A 112 -2.44 7.70 10.82
N GLU A 113 -2.88 7.03 11.88
CA GLU A 113 -2.08 6.79 13.09
C GLU A 113 -0.86 5.92 12.79
N LEU A 114 -1.06 4.86 11.99
CA LEU A 114 0.03 3.99 11.59
C LEU A 114 1.04 4.72 10.71
N ILE A 115 0.56 5.55 9.77
CA ILE A 115 1.40 6.35 8.89
C ILE A 115 2.25 7.33 9.70
N THR A 116 1.65 8.10 10.61
CA THR A 116 2.37 9.09 11.42
C THR A 116 3.36 8.44 12.38
N ARG A 117 2.99 7.28 12.97
CA ARG A 117 3.92 6.49 13.80
C ARG A 117 5.17 6.11 13.04
N TYR A 118 5.02 5.52 11.85
CA TYR A 118 6.17 5.07 11.05
C TYR A 118 6.93 6.23 10.40
N ALA A 119 6.26 7.33 10.08
CA ALA A 119 6.91 8.56 9.65
C ALA A 119 7.87 9.07 10.73
N ALA A 120 7.43 9.12 12.00
CA ALA A 120 8.27 9.50 13.13
C ALA A 120 9.38 8.47 13.42
N GLN A 121 9.07 7.18 13.29
CA GLN A 121 10.01 6.09 13.58
C GLN A 121 11.16 6.02 12.56
N THR A 122 10.86 6.12 11.26
CA THR A 122 11.87 5.89 10.20
C THR A 122 12.33 7.16 9.50
N GLY A 123 11.60 8.27 9.63
CA GLY A 123 11.94 9.56 9.02
C GLY A 123 11.95 9.58 7.48
N ARG A 124 11.60 8.47 6.82
CA ARG A 124 11.59 8.30 5.36
C ARG A 124 10.55 7.28 4.95
N ILE A 125 9.76 7.62 3.91
CA ILE A 125 8.67 6.77 3.41
C ILE A 125 8.81 6.55 1.90
N VAL A 126 8.52 5.33 1.46
CA VAL A 126 8.27 5.02 0.05
C VAL A 126 6.91 4.36 -0.07
N THR A 127 6.04 4.90 -0.93
CA THR A 127 4.78 4.22 -1.26
C THR A 127 4.95 3.38 -2.51
N CYS A 128 4.30 2.21 -2.55
CA CYS A 128 4.44 1.25 -3.63
C CYS A 128 3.06 0.74 -4.05
N GLU A 129 2.59 1.14 -5.23
CA GLU A 129 1.25 0.78 -5.72
C GLU A 129 1.28 0.41 -7.21
N ASN A 130 0.38 -0.49 -7.60
CA ASN A 130 0.14 -0.83 -9.02
C ASN A 130 -1.03 0.00 -9.57
N HIS A 131 -0.96 1.31 -9.35
CA HIS A 131 -1.96 2.29 -9.73
C HIS A 131 -1.23 3.53 -10.26
N SER A 132 -1.97 4.46 -10.87
CA SER A 132 -1.46 5.76 -11.27
C SER A 132 -0.88 6.47 -10.06
N ILE A 133 0.23 7.17 -10.27
CA ILE A 133 0.84 8.03 -9.26
C ILE A 133 -0.13 9.13 -8.77
N HIS A 134 -1.16 9.44 -9.56
CA HIS A 134 -2.19 10.42 -9.23
C HIS A 134 -3.34 9.76 -8.46
N ASN A 135 -3.74 10.39 -7.36
CA ASN A 135 -4.91 10.06 -6.53
C ASN A 135 -4.94 8.67 -5.88
N GLY A 136 -3.91 7.82 -6.06
CA GLY A 136 -3.78 6.52 -5.41
C GLY A 136 -3.16 6.57 -4.01
N LEU A 137 -2.54 5.47 -3.58
CA LEU A 137 -1.93 5.28 -2.25
C LEU A 137 -0.91 6.36 -1.92
N GLY A 138 -0.02 6.66 -2.87
CA GLY A 138 0.98 7.69 -2.70
C GLY A 138 0.39 9.07 -2.47
N SER A 139 -0.77 9.38 -3.06
CA SER A 139 -1.43 10.67 -2.80
C SER A 139 -2.09 10.68 -1.42
N ALA A 140 -2.78 9.61 -1.05
CA ALA A 140 -3.43 9.50 0.27
C ALA A 140 -2.43 9.53 1.44
N VAL A 141 -1.28 8.87 1.31
CA VAL A 141 -0.20 8.96 2.31
C VAL A 141 0.40 10.36 2.35
N ALA A 142 0.64 10.99 1.20
CA ALA A 142 1.19 12.35 1.16
C ALA A 142 0.26 13.38 1.83
N GLU A 143 -1.06 13.25 1.67
CA GLU A 143 -2.06 14.06 2.37
C GLU A 143 -1.89 13.95 3.91
N VAL A 144 -1.80 12.71 4.43
CA VAL A 144 -1.58 12.48 5.87
C VAL A 144 -0.27 13.10 6.35
N LEU A 145 0.83 12.89 5.62
CA LEU A 145 2.14 13.42 6.00
C LEU A 145 2.16 14.95 5.97
N ALA A 146 1.59 15.58 4.95
CA ALA A 146 1.54 17.04 4.84
C ALA A 146 0.76 17.68 5.99
N GLU A 147 -0.32 17.05 6.43
CA GLU A 147 -1.18 17.56 7.50
C GLU A 147 -0.63 17.30 8.92
N HIS A 148 0.12 16.20 9.14
CA HIS A 148 0.43 15.74 10.50
C HIS A 148 1.93 15.60 10.80
N CYS A 149 2.75 15.19 9.82
CA CYS A 149 4.17 14.90 10.05
C CYS A 149 4.96 14.94 8.72
N PRO A 150 5.35 16.14 8.25
CA PRO A 150 6.07 16.29 6.99
C PRO A 150 7.35 15.45 6.98
N THR A 151 7.38 14.43 6.13
CA THR A 151 8.45 13.42 6.08
C THR A 151 8.88 13.22 4.63
N PRO A 152 10.20 13.12 4.33
CA PRO A 152 10.68 12.75 3.01
C PRO A 152 9.97 11.50 2.47
N MET A 153 9.31 11.67 1.34
CA MET A 153 8.49 10.62 0.73
C MET A 153 8.80 10.46 -0.76
N ARG A 154 8.92 9.20 -1.21
CA ARG A 154 8.98 8.85 -2.64
C ARG A 154 7.78 8.00 -3.05
N ARG A 155 7.20 8.31 -4.21
CA ARG A 155 6.08 7.54 -4.78
C ARG A 155 6.55 6.62 -5.90
N TRP A 156 6.36 5.31 -5.69
CA TRP A 156 6.54 4.28 -6.70
C TRP A 156 5.16 3.81 -7.21
N ALA A 157 4.83 4.24 -8.41
CA ALA A 157 3.53 4.08 -9.04
C ALA A 157 3.65 4.26 -10.56
N CYS A 158 2.61 3.90 -11.33
CA CYS A 158 2.61 4.06 -12.78
C CYS A 158 2.60 5.56 -13.17
N ARG A 159 3.53 5.98 -14.04
CA ARG A 159 3.63 7.36 -14.55
C ARG A 159 3.19 7.42 -16.00
N SER A 160 2.00 7.96 -16.26
CA SER A 160 1.38 8.18 -17.59
C SER A 160 1.12 6.93 -18.45
N ALA A 161 0.07 6.98 -19.27
CA ALA A 161 -0.62 5.83 -19.89
C ALA A 161 0.15 5.03 -20.97
N THR A 162 1.46 5.20 -21.11
CA THR A 162 2.28 4.27 -21.89
C THR A 162 2.84 3.21 -20.95
N ALA A 163 2.20 2.05 -20.95
CA ALA A 163 2.71 0.80 -20.37
C ALA A 163 3.98 0.29 -21.09
N ARG A 164 4.91 1.19 -21.46
CA ARG A 164 6.22 0.85 -22.01
C ARG A 164 7.16 0.52 -20.86
N SER A 165 7.17 -0.76 -20.54
CA SER A 165 8.33 -1.50 -20.02
C SER A 165 9.10 -0.90 -18.83
N GLU A 166 8.44 -0.36 -17.82
CA GLU A 166 9.09 -0.11 -16.51
C GLU A 166 9.23 -1.39 -15.68
N ARG A 167 9.53 -2.53 -16.32
CA ARG A 167 10.11 -3.73 -15.67
C ARG A 167 11.58 -3.48 -15.28
N ARG A 168 11.88 -2.34 -14.70
CA ARG A 168 13.23 -2.01 -14.26
C ARG A 168 13.23 -1.72 -12.76
N HIS A 169 13.38 -2.84 -12.04
CA HIS A 169 14.06 -2.97 -10.75
C HIS A 169 13.71 -1.89 -9.72
N PHE A 170 12.70 -2.23 -8.90
CA PHE A 170 12.29 -1.54 -7.67
C PHE A 170 13.47 -1.02 -6.83
N CYS A 171 14.59 -1.74 -6.81
CA CYS A 171 15.72 -1.45 -5.94
C CYS A 171 16.75 -0.43 -6.48
N SER A 172 16.84 -0.17 -7.80
CA SER A 172 18.03 0.52 -8.35
C SER A 172 17.88 2.02 -8.61
N ARG A 173 16.65 2.56 -8.63
CA ARG A 173 16.42 3.99 -8.96
C ARG A 173 15.75 4.80 -7.87
N SER A 174 15.25 4.16 -6.82
CA SER A 174 14.46 4.81 -5.77
C SER A 174 15.31 5.38 -4.61
N MET A 175 16.62 5.13 -4.60
CA MET A 175 17.55 5.48 -3.51
C MET A 175 18.58 6.56 -3.87
N ALA A 176 18.42 7.21 -5.03
CA ALA A 176 19.14 8.44 -5.38
C ALA A 176 18.21 9.65 -5.25
#